data_AF-A0A957M4H6-F1
#
_entry.id   AF-A0A957M4H6-F1
#
_cell.length_a   1.000
_cell.length_b   1.000
_cell.length_c   1.000
_cell.angle_alpha   90.00
_cell.angle_beta   90.00
_cell.angle_gamma   90.00
#
_symmetry.space_group_name_H-M   'P 1'
#
loop_
_entity.id
_entity.type
_entity.pdbx_description
1 polymer ?
#
loop_
_entity_poly.entity_id
_entity_poly.type
_entity_poly.pdbx_seq_one_letter_code
_entity_poly.pdbx_strand_id
1 'polypeptide(L)'
;MLQRPTQTAAFWRDQFEVSADDTEFLYQLLLDSQKAMRLRELAAALIGEYLRRENTRIEQELAKGAVYVPKNRYTVGQKVVFPALEFAVGEVTEVRPGQNPEHGDFEVITVQFDGKQKPREFAAALQSAHRLNQANGDRLLHDDALLSADEIYKLYQAEINESLLYALEEGARAADFVSVDGNWLLADMLAEVHVGHLNIAEA
;
A
#
# COMPACT_ATOMS: atom_id res chain seq x y z
N MET A 1 15.48 -5.34 -1.60
CA MET A 1 14.68 -4.28 -0.95
C MET A 1 13.25 -4.76 -0.91
N LEU A 2 12.48 -4.40 0.12
CA LEU A 2 11.05 -4.69 0.12
C LEU A 2 10.44 -4.02 -1.13
N GLN A 3 9.81 -4.79 -2.00
CA GLN A 3 9.14 -4.23 -3.16
C GLN A 3 7.78 -3.71 -2.71
N ARG A 4 7.54 -2.42 -2.92
CA ARG A 4 6.24 -1.76 -2.76
C ARG A 4 5.70 -1.47 -4.16
N PRO A 5 4.84 -2.33 -4.73
CA PRO A 5 4.30 -2.14 -6.07
C PRO A 5 3.80 -0.72 -6.34
N THR A 6 3.07 -0.13 -5.39
CA THR A 6 2.50 1.22 -5.52
C THR A 6 3.55 2.33 -5.66
N GLN A 7 4.81 2.05 -5.35
CA GLN A 7 5.95 2.97 -5.43
C GLN A 7 6.81 2.72 -6.67
N THR A 8 6.30 1.95 -7.66
CA THR A 8 7.02 1.62 -8.89
C THR A 8 6.26 2.08 -10.13
N ALA A 9 7.01 2.46 -11.16
CA ALA A 9 6.43 2.82 -12.46
C ALA A 9 5.73 1.62 -13.12
N ALA A 10 6.29 0.41 -12.98
CA ALA A 10 5.75 -0.80 -13.60
C ALA A 10 4.32 -1.11 -13.14
N PHE A 11 3.98 -0.80 -11.89
CA PHE A 11 2.62 -0.96 -11.40
C PHE A 11 1.67 -0.01 -12.11
N TRP A 12 1.93 1.30 -12.04
CA TRP A 12 1.00 2.31 -12.56
C TRP A 12 0.94 2.40 -14.09
N ARG A 13 2.04 2.07 -14.79
CA ARG A 13 2.10 2.15 -16.26
C ARG A 13 1.70 0.88 -16.96
N ASP A 14 2.09 -0.28 -16.41
CA ASP A 14 2.01 -1.53 -17.15
C ASP A 14 0.95 -2.49 -16.59
N GLN A 15 0.52 -2.31 -15.34
CA GLN A 15 -0.34 -3.28 -14.64
C GLN A 15 -1.63 -2.68 -14.07
N PHE A 16 -1.67 -1.35 -13.90
CA PHE A 16 -2.80 -0.69 -13.27
C PHE A 16 -4.01 -0.70 -14.19
N GLU A 17 -5.04 -1.40 -13.76
CA GLU A 17 -6.38 -1.35 -14.32
C GLU A 17 -7.36 -1.21 -13.16
N VAL A 18 -8.33 -0.31 -13.29
CA VAL A 18 -9.39 -0.15 -12.31
C VAL A 18 -10.23 -1.43 -12.25
N SER A 19 -10.21 -2.07 -11.08
CA SER A 19 -10.92 -3.32 -10.85
C SER A 19 -12.36 -3.08 -10.34
N ALA A 20 -13.15 -4.14 -10.24
CA ALA A 20 -14.50 -4.07 -9.70
C ALA A 20 -14.53 -3.54 -8.24
N ASP A 21 -13.54 -3.92 -7.43
CA ASP A 21 -13.42 -3.45 -6.03
C ASP A 21 -13.08 -1.96 -5.95
N ASP A 22 -12.38 -1.44 -6.97
CA ASP A 22 -12.05 -0.02 -7.05
C ASP A 22 -13.27 0.80 -7.46
N THR A 23 -14.06 0.30 -8.41
CA THR A 23 -15.34 0.91 -8.79
C THR A 23 -16.34 0.91 -7.61
N GLU A 24 -16.41 -0.18 -6.84
CA GLU A 24 -17.21 -0.21 -5.59
C GLU A 24 -16.71 0.82 -4.58
N PHE A 25 -15.39 0.92 -4.38
CA PHE A 25 -14.81 1.95 -3.50
C PHE A 25 -15.20 3.37 -3.95
N LEU A 26 -15.10 3.67 -5.25
CA LEU A 26 -15.47 4.98 -5.80
C LEU A 26 -16.96 5.27 -5.68
N TYR A 27 -17.80 4.24 -5.84
CA TYR A 27 -19.23 4.34 -5.61
C TYR A 27 -19.52 4.76 -4.16
N GLN A 28 -18.97 4.03 -3.18
CA GLN A 28 -19.13 4.36 -1.77
C GLN A 28 -18.58 5.74 -1.42
N LEU A 29 -17.43 6.12 -1.99
CA LEU A 29 -16.84 7.44 -1.78
C LEU A 29 -17.78 8.57 -2.22
N LEU A 30 -18.38 8.44 -3.41
CA LEU A 30 -19.34 9.43 -3.93
C LEU A 30 -20.63 9.45 -3.11
N LEU A 31 -21.12 8.27 -2.72
CA LEU A 31 -22.30 8.13 -1.87
C LEU A 31 -22.10 8.81 -0.50
N ASP A 32 -20.97 8.54 0.16
CA ASP A 32 -20.64 9.07 1.49
C ASP A 32 -20.36 10.57 1.45
N SER A 33 -19.66 11.03 0.41
CA SER A 33 -19.32 12.46 0.27
C SER A 33 -20.53 13.32 -0.11
N GLN A 34 -21.57 12.71 -0.69
CA GLN A 34 -22.78 13.34 -1.19
C GLN A 34 -22.51 14.53 -2.14
N LYS A 35 -21.40 14.49 -2.88
CA LYS A 35 -20.94 15.59 -3.73
C LYS A 35 -20.38 15.05 -5.04
N ALA A 36 -20.55 15.83 -6.10
CA ALA A 36 -19.84 15.56 -7.35
C ALA A 36 -18.34 15.87 -7.17
N MET A 37 -17.49 15.00 -7.70
CA MET A 37 -16.03 15.09 -7.57
C MET A 37 -15.35 15.11 -8.94
N ARG A 38 -14.27 15.88 -9.07
CA ARG A 38 -13.47 15.88 -10.31
C ARG A 38 -12.75 14.54 -10.47
N LEU A 39 -12.45 14.18 -11.72
CA LEU A 39 -11.67 12.98 -12.04
C LEU A 39 -10.35 12.91 -11.25
N ARG A 40 -9.65 14.04 -11.11
CA ARG A 40 -8.41 14.13 -10.30
C ARG A 40 -8.64 13.75 -8.83
N GLU A 41 -9.76 14.16 -8.24
CA GLU A 41 -10.06 13.89 -6.83
C GLU A 41 -10.38 12.41 -6.62
N LEU A 42 -11.15 11.81 -7.54
CA LEU A 42 -11.40 10.37 -7.56
C LEU A 42 -10.10 9.56 -7.74
N ALA A 43 -9.24 9.98 -8.67
CA ALA A 43 -7.95 9.33 -8.89
C ALA A 43 -7.05 9.43 -7.65
N ALA A 44 -6.93 10.61 -7.05
CA ALA A 44 -6.13 10.80 -5.83
C ALA A 44 -6.67 9.95 -4.66
N ALA A 45 -8.00 9.87 -4.51
CA ALA A 45 -8.64 9.04 -3.50
C ALA A 45 -8.37 7.54 -3.75
N LEU A 46 -8.49 7.08 -5.00
CA LEU A 46 -8.20 5.70 -5.36
C LEU A 46 -6.74 5.33 -5.13
N ILE A 47 -5.79 6.17 -5.56
CA ILE A 47 -4.36 5.95 -5.27
C ILE A 47 -4.13 5.90 -3.76
N GLY A 48 -4.74 6.82 -3.00
CA GLY A 48 -4.68 6.81 -1.54
C GLY A 48 -5.18 5.49 -0.94
N GLU A 49 -6.25 4.93 -1.48
CA GLU A 49 -6.78 3.63 -1.07
C GLU A 49 -5.81 2.47 -1.38
N TYR A 50 -5.15 2.47 -2.55
CA TYR A 50 -4.09 1.50 -2.85
C TYR A 50 -2.92 1.59 -1.86
N LEU A 51 -2.45 2.81 -1.56
CA LEU A 51 -1.39 3.03 -0.57
C LEU A 51 -1.81 2.55 0.82
N ARG A 52 -3.06 2.82 1.22
CA ARG A 52 -3.61 2.38 2.50
C ARG A 52 -3.69 0.86 2.58
N ARG A 53 -4.25 0.18 1.56
CA ARG A 53 -4.35 -1.29 1.48
C ARG A 53 -2.96 -1.93 1.56
N GLU A 54 -1.98 -1.38 0.83
CA GLU A 54 -0.60 -1.87 0.87
C GLU A 54 0.05 -1.69 2.24
N ASN A 55 -0.10 -0.52 2.87
CA ASN A 55 0.38 -0.25 4.23
C ASN A 55 -0.23 -1.23 5.23
N THR A 56 -1.55 -1.42 5.22
CA THR A 56 -2.23 -2.38 6.09
C THR A 56 -1.72 -3.81 5.89
N ARG A 57 -1.46 -4.23 4.63
CA ARG A 57 -0.84 -5.53 4.36
C ARG A 57 0.55 -5.64 4.98
N ILE A 58 1.40 -4.62 4.80
CA ILE A 58 2.75 -4.59 5.39
C ILE A 58 2.66 -4.65 6.92
N GLU A 59 1.78 -3.88 7.55
CA GLU A 59 1.54 -3.91 9.00
C GLU A 59 1.15 -5.30 9.49
N GLN A 60 0.22 -5.96 8.80
CA GLN A 60 -0.20 -7.33 9.13
C GLN A 60 0.96 -8.33 9.04
N GLU A 61 1.80 -8.23 8.01
CA GLU A 61 2.99 -9.07 7.87
C GLU A 61 4.01 -8.82 8.99
N LEU A 62 4.27 -7.55 9.32
CA LEU A 62 5.17 -7.17 10.41
C LEU A 62 4.63 -7.59 11.79
N ALA A 63 3.32 -7.64 11.98
CA ALA A 63 2.69 -8.05 13.23
C ALA A 63 2.84 -9.55 13.54
N LYS A 64 3.31 -10.37 12.60
CA LYS A 64 3.49 -11.83 12.78
C LYS A 64 4.62 -12.20 13.75
N GLY A 65 5.48 -11.26 14.12
CA GLY A 65 6.59 -11.48 15.05
C GLY A 65 7.48 -10.25 15.23
N ALA A 66 8.59 -10.39 15.94
CA ALA A 66 9.53 -9.29 16.10
C ALA A 66 10.26 -9.00 14.78
N VAL A 67 10.31 -7.74 14.35
CA VAL A 67 11.05 -7.39 13.13
C VAL A 67 12.54 -7.65 13.31
N TYR A 68 13.15 -8.36 12.37
CA TYR A 68 14.58 -8.61 12.36
C TYR A 68 15.38 -7.34 12.10
N VAL A 69 16.28 -7.01 13.01
CA VAL A 69 17.20 -5.88 12.98
C VAL A 69 18.53 -6.34 13.61
N PRO A 70 19.65 -6.32 12.87
CA PRO A 70 20.92 -6.90 13.35
C PRO A 70 21.46 -6.35 14.66
N LYS A 71 21.17 -5.08 15.01
CA LYS A 71 21.58 -4.49 16.29
C LYS A 71 20.84 -5.06 17.51
N ASN A 72 19.66 -5.67 17.30
CA ASN A 72 18.82 -6.17 18.38
C ASN A 72 19.30 -7.55 18.85
N ARG A 73 18.91 -7.90 20.07
CA ARG A 73 19.08 -9.25 20.64
C ARG A 73 17.79 -10.05 20.47
N TYR A 74 17.94 -11.37 20.40
CA TYR A 74 16.82 -12.30 20.25
C TYR A 74 16.99 -13.49 21.19
N THR A 75 15.90 -14.19 21.48
CA THR A 75 15.90 -15.37 22.36
C THR A 75 15.41 -16.61 21.63
N VAL A 76 15.89 -17.79 22.03
CA VAL A 76 15.37 -19.07 21.55
C VAL A 76 13.85 -19.15 21.78
N GLY A 77 13.10 -19.64 20.79
CA GLY A 77 11.64 -19.69 20.77
C GLY A 77 10.95 -18.41 20.27
N GLN A 78 11.70 -17.34 20.01
CA GLN A 78 11.13 -16.09 19.53
C GLN A 78 10.79 -16.17 18.04
N LYS A 79 9.57 -15.74 17.68
CA LYS A 79 9.18 -15.51 16.27
C LYS A 79 9.73 -14.18 15.76
N VAL A 80 10.39 -14.24 14.62
CA VAL A 80 11.05 -13.10 13.99
C VAL A 80 10.60 -12.99 12.53
N VAL A 81 10.24 -11.79 12.11
CA VAL A 81 9.84 -11.46 10.73
C VAL A 81 11.01 -10.81 10.01
N PHE A 82 11.28 -11.23 8.78
CA PHE A 82 12.39 -10.73 7.96
C PHE A 82 11.87 -9.95 6.74
N PRO A 83 11.70 -8.62 6.81
CA PRO A 83 11.20 -7.83 5.68
C PRO A 83 12.07 -7.93 4.43
N ALA A 84 13.39 -8.04 4.60
CA ALA A 84 14.33 -8.22 3.50
C ALA A 84 14.25 -9.59 2.80
N LEU A 85 13.51 -10.54 3.39
CA LEU A 85 13.24 -11.87 2.86
C LEU A 85 11.74 -12.06 2.61
N GLU A 86 11.09 -11.06 2.01
CA GLU A 86 9.66 -11.11 1.64
C GLU A 86 8.75 -11.41 2.85
N PHE A 87 9.04 -10.77 3.98
CA PHE A 87 8.36 -10.97 5.26
C PHE A 87 8.36 -12.42 5.79
N ALA A 88 9.35 -13.23 5.38
CA ALA A 88 9.48 -14.59 5.89
C ALA A 88 9.52 -14.58 7.42
N VAL A 89 8.70 -15.45 8.01
CA VAL A 89 8.62 -15.64 9.46
C VAL A 89 9.42 -16.88 9.83
N GLY A 90 10.23 -16.78 10.87
CA GLY A 90 10.96 -17.92 11.41
C GLY A 90 11.07 -17.85 12.92
N GLU A 91 11.39 -18.99 13.52
CA GLU A 91 11.61 -19.14 14.96
C GLU A 91 13.10 -19.27 15.24
N VAL A 92 13.59 -18.55 16.24
CA VAL A 92 14.97 -18.66 16.69
C VAL A 92 15.15 -19.99 17.43
N THR A 93 15.98 -20.88 16.91
CA THR A 93 16.25 -22.20 17.51
C THR A 93 17.52 -22.22 18.34
N GLU A 94 18.46 -21.29 18.08
CA GLU A 94 19.74 -21.22 18.77
C GLU A 94 20.24 -19.78 18.79
N VAL A 95 20.99 -19.42 19.84
CA VAL A 95 21.74 -18.17 19.95
C VAL A 95 23.14 -18.52 20.44
N ARG A 96 24.17 -18.09 19.70
CA ARG A 96 25.58 -18.34 20.03
C ARG A 96 26.43 -17.09 19.86
N PRO A 97 27.59 -16.98 20.54
CA PRO A 97 28.53 -15.90 20.29
C PRO A 97 29.04 -15.93 18.84
N GLY A 98 29.07 -14.75 18.22
CA GLY A 98 29.70 -14.51 16.93
C GLY A 98 31.22 -14.43 17.08
N GLN A 99 31.95 -14.83 16.04
CA GLN A 99 33.40 -14.70 15.99
C GLN A 99 33.77 -13.98 14.69
N ASN A 100 34.04 -12.68 14.79
CA ASN A 100 34.62 -11.92 13.69
C ASN A 100 35.52 -10.80 14.27
N PRO A 101 36.85 -10.86 14.04
CA PRO A 101 37.79 -9.84 14.50
C PRO A 101 37.46 -8.41 14.06
N GLU A 102 36.76 -8.23 12.94
CA GLU A 102 36.42 -6.91 12.38
C GLU A 102 35.18 -6.27 13.02
N HIS A 103 34.29 -7.07 13.63
CA HIS A 103 32.99 -6.61 14.14
C HIS A 103 32.86 -6.63 15.66
N GLY A 104 33.91 -7.08 16.37
CA GLY A 104 33.91 -7.19 17.82
C GLY A 104 32.89 -8.22 18.34
N ASP A 105 32.32 -7.95 19.51
CA ASP A 105 31.34 -8.84 20.13
C ASP A 105 29.96 -8.69 19.48
N PHE A 106 29.43 -9.81 18.98
CA PHE A 106 28.06 -9.92 18.47
C PHE A 106 27.54 -11.35 18.68
N GLU A 107 26.28 -11.60 18.38
CA GLU A 107 25.63 -12.90 18.46
C GLU A 107 25.26 -13.41 17.07
N VAL A 108 25.14 -14.72 16.94
CA VAL A 108 24.55 -15.38 15.76
C VAL A 108 23.31 -16.13 16.23
N ILE A 109 22.18 -15.83 15.58
CA ILE A 109 20.92 -16.52 15.79
C ILE A 109 20.71 -17.53 14.66
N THR A 110 20.34 -18.75 15.00
CA THR A 110 19.88 -19.75 14.05
C THR A 110 18.37 -19.66 13.96
N VAL A 111 17.84 -19.42 12.76
CA VAL A 111 16.40 -19.28 12.51
C VAL A 111 15.89 -20.40 11.62
N GLN A 112 14.87 -21.10 12.11
CA GLN A 112 14.12 -22.08 11.35
C GLN A 112 12.90 -21.41 10.72
N PHE A 113 12.82 -21.42 9.39
CA PHE A 113 11.68 -20.88 8.66
C PHE A 113 10.66 -21.98 8.37
N ASP A 114 9.38 -21.61 8.37
CA ASP A 114 8.31 -22.53 7.97
C ASP A 114 8.52 -23.01 6.52
N GLY A 115 8.43 -24.32 6.31
CA GLY A 115 8.57 -24.96 5.00
C GLY A 115 10.00 -25.08 4.46
N LYS A 116 11.04 -24.61 5.17
CA LYS A 116 12.44 -24.78 4.75
C LYS A 116 13.12 -25.91 5.53
N GLN A 117 13.80 -26.82 4.83
CA GLN A 117 14.48 -27.95 5.48
C GLN A 117 15.74 -27.55 6.26
N LYS A 118 16.39 -26.44 5.89
CA LYS A 118 17.63 -26.00 6.53
C LYS A 118 17.41 -24.67 7.24
N PRO A 119 17.84 -24.56 8.51
CA PRO A 119 17.85 -23.28 9.20
C PRO A 119 18.88 -22.34 8.58
N ARG A 120 18.75 -21.05 8.85
CA ARG A 120 19.68 -20.01 8.40
C ARG A 120 20.20 -19.22 9.58
N GLU A 121 21.45 -18.79 9.48
CA GLU A 121 22.09 -17.98 10.51
C GLU A 121 22.04 -16.49 10.17
N PHE A 122 21.85 -15.66 11.20
CA PHE A 122 21.77 -14.22 11.11
C PHE A 122 22.51 -13.56 12.26
N ALA A 123 23.08 -12.37 12.03
CA ALA A 123 23.77 -11.61 13.07
C ALA A 123 22.76 -10.91 14.00
N ALA A 124 23.04 -10.93 15.30
CA ALA A 124 22.31 -10.23 16.34
C ALA A 124 23.30 -9.47 17.23
N ALA A 125 22.81 -8.52 18.02
CA ALA A 125 23.63 -7.66 18.87
C ALA A 125 24.79 -6.96 18.13
N LEU A 126 24.67 -6.75 16.81
CA LEU A 126 25.76 -6.24 15.98
C LEU A 126 25.98 -4.74 16.27
N GLN A 127 27.18 -4.40 16.73
CA GLN A 127 27.53 -3.01 17.11
C GLN A 127 27.85 -2.13 15.91
N SER A 128 28.39 -2.72 14.83
CA SER A 128 28.71 -1.99 13.61
C SER A 128 27.45 -1.52 12.88
N ALA A 129 27.54 -0.38 12.19
CA ALA A 129 26.45 0.13 11.37
C ALA A 129 26.04 -0.90 10.30
N HIS A 130 24.73 -1.11 10.15
CA HIS A 130 24.19 -2.03 9.16
C HIS A 130 22.96 -1.41 8.51
N ARG A 131 22.80 -1.54 7.19
CA ARG A 131 21.69 -0.94 6.43
C ARG A 131 20.31 -1.36 6.96
N LEU A 132 20.18 -2.62 7.38
CA LEU A 132 18.94 -3.14 7.98
C LEU A 132 18.60 -2.53 9.35
N ASN A 133 19.54 -1.85 10.02
CA ASN A 133 19.25 -1.12 11.26
C ASN A 133 18.41 0.13 11.01
N GLN A 134 18.39 0.62 9.77
CA GLN A 134 17.61 1.78 9.33
C GLN A 134 16.30 1.35 8.68
N ALA A 135 16.23 0.18 8.03
CA ALA A 135 15.02 -0.34 7.39
C ALA A 135 14.11 -1.13 8.37
N ASN A 136 13.80 -0.55 9.54
CA ASN A 136 12.89 -1.16 10.51
C ASN A 136 11.41 -0.95 10.11
N GLY A 137 10.49 -1.63 10.79
CA GLY A 137 9.05 -1.62 10.45
C GLY A 137 8.45 -0.22 10.29
N ASP A 138 8.82 0.73 11.13
CA ASP A 138 8.29 2.09 11.08
C ASP A 138 8.75 2.86 9.83
N ARG A 139 10.03 2.76 9.44
CA ARG A 139 10.51 3.32 8.18
C ARG A 139 9.93 2.62 6.95
N LEU A 140 9.57 1.33 7.02
CA LEU A 140 8.93 0.67 5.87
C LEU A 140 7.55 1.28 5.55
N LEU A 141 6.88 1.84 6.56
CA LEU A 141 5.55 2.44 6.46
C LEU A 141 5.60 3.95 6.26
N HIS A 142 6.55 4.64 6.90
CA HIS A 142 6.61 6.10 7.00
C HIS A 142 7.95 6.68 6.48
N ASP A 143 8.53 6.11 5.41
CA ASP A 143 9.70 6.72 4.77
C ASP A 143 9.28 7.98 4.00
N ASP A 144 9.87 9.13 4.34
CA ASP A 144 9.66 10.41 3.64
C ASP A 144 10.03 10.34 2.14
N ALA A 145 10.78 9.31 1.72
CA ALA A 145 11.08 9.04 0.32
C ALA A 145 9.92 8.39 -0.47
N LEU A 146 8.85 7.96 0.20
CA LEU A 146 7.68 7.38 -0.48
C LEU A 146 6.88 8.49 -1.16
N LEU A 147 6.48 8.23 -2.40
CA LEU A 147 5.63 9.12 -3.15
C LEU A 147 4.23 9.14 -2.53
N SER A 148 3.73 10.35 -2.32
CA SER A 148 2.33 10.62 -1.97
C SER A 148 1.39 10.30 -3.13
N ALA A 149 0.09 10.19 -2.84
CA ALA A 149 -0.94 9.98 -3.86
C ALA A 149 -0.94 11.09 -4.93
N ASP A 150 -0.72 12.34 -4.53
CA ASP A 150 -0.62 13.48 -5.45
C ASP A 150 0.62 13.40 -6.35
N GLU A 151 1.76 12.92 -5.84
CA GLU A 151 2.98 12.75 -6.63
C GLU A 151 2.87 11.60 -7.62
N ILE A 152 2.31 10.47 -7.17
CA ILE A 152 1.99 9.32 -8.04
C ILE A 152 1.04 9.78 -9.15
N TYR A 153 -0.03 10.50 -8.80
CA TYR A 153 -0.98 11.00 -9.78
C TYR A 153 -0.30 11.88 -10.83
N LYS A 154 0.57 12.81 -10.42
CA LYS A 154 1.30 13.68 -11.36
C LYS A 154 2.24 12.90 -12.29
N LEU A 155 2.84 11.82 -11.81
CA LEU A 155 3.81 11.03 -12.59
C LEU A 155 3.15 10.10 -13.61
N TYR A 156 1.94 9.62 -13.31
CA TYR A 156 1.23 8.59 -14.09
C TYR A 156 -0.20 9.01 -14.45
N GLN A 157 -0.40 10.32 -14.62
CA GLN A 157 -1.73 10.91 -14.80
C GLN A 157 -2.48 10.31 -16.00
N ALA A 158 -1.76 10.08 -17.11
CA ALA A 158 -2.37 9.63 -18.36
C ALA A 158 -2.96 8.22 -18.19
N GLU A 159 -2.16 7.28 -17.70
CA GLU A 159 -2.52 5.88 -17.52
C GLU A 159 -3.63 5.72 -16.47
N ILE A 160 -3.52 6.45 -15.36
CA ILE A 160 -4.53 6.42 -14.29
C ILE A 160 -5.86 7.01 -14.77
N ASN A 161 -5.83 8.16 -15.44
CA ASN A 161 -7.06 8.79 -15.93
C ASN A 161 -7.72 7.94 -17.03
N GLU A 162 -6.94 7.34 -17.94
CA GLU A 162 -7.46 6.48 -19.00
C GLU A 162 -8.20 5.28 -18.41
N SER A 163 -7.57 4.56 -17.49
CA SER A 163 -8.20 3.41 -16.83
C SER A 163 -9.43 3.81 -16.01
N LEU A 164 -9.34 4.93 -15.29
CA LEU A 164 -10.45 5.44 -14.48
C LEU A 164 -11.64 5.89 -15.32
N LEU A 165 -11.41 6.61 -16.42
CA LEU A 165 -12.48 7.01 -17.34
C LEU A 165 -13.15 5.79 -17.96
N TYR A 166 -12.36 4.81 -18.42
CA TYR A 166 -12.91 3.57 -18.96
C TYR A 166 -13.83 2.87 -17.93
N ALA A 167 -13.40 2.77 -16.68
CA ALA A 167 -14.21 2.13 -15.64
C ALA A 167 -15.52 2.88 -15.31
N LEU A 168 -15.50 4.22 -15.38
CA LEU A 168 -16.67 5.06 -15.09
C LEU A 168 -17.63 5.19 -16.29
N GLU A 169 -17.13 5.16 -17.53
CA GLU A 169 -17.91 5.37 -18.75
C GLU A 169 -18.36 4.07 -19.42
N GLU A 170 -17.51 3.04 -19.39
CA GLU A 170 -17.70 1.80 -20.16
C GLU A 170 -17.62 0.54 -19.27
N GLY A 171 -17.26 0.70 -17.99
CA GLY A 171 -17.15 -0.40 -17.04
C GLY A 171 -18.49 -1.05 -16.70
N ALA A 172 -18.42 -2.18 -15.98
CA ALA A 172 -19.60 -2.97 -15.62
C ALA A 172 -20.66 -2.19 -14.81
N ARG A 173 -20.24 -1.11 -14.13
CA ARG A 173 -21.10 -0.22 -13.34
C ARG A 173 -21.22 1.19 -13.91
N ALA A 174 -20.89 1.39 -15.19
CA ALA A 174 -20.91 2.71 -15.80
C ALA A 174 -22.27 3.42 -15.65
N ALA A 175 -23.38 2.66 -15.67
CA ALA A 175 -24.73 3.19 -15.47
C ALA A 175 -24.95 3.85 -14.08
N ASP A 176 -24.14 3.50 -13.08
CA ASP A 176 -24.23 4.06 -11.74
C ASP A 176 -23.54 5.44 -11.65
N PHE A 177 -22.67 5.77 -12.59
CA PHE A 177 -21.87 7.00 -12.59
C PHE A 177 -22.32 7.95 -13.69
N VAL A 178 -22.37 9.24 -13.37
CA VAL A 178 -22.70 10.29 -14.35
C VAL A 178 -21.67 11.39 -14.25
N SER A 179 -21.29 11.95 -15.39
CA SER A 179 -20.45 13.15 -15.48
C SER A 179 -21.28 14.38 -15.82
N VAL A 180 -21.13 15.46 -15.03
CA VAL A 180 -21.73 16.78 -15.23
C VAL A 180 -20.66 17.85 -15.06
N ASP A 181 -20.42 18.63 -16.12
CA ASP A 181 -19.40 19.69 -16.16
C ASP A 181 -18.01 19.25 -15.68
N GLY A 182 -17.63 18.01 -16.03
CA GLY A 182 -16.33 17.42 -15.66
C GLY A 182 -16.24 16.94 -14.20
N ASN A 183 -17.37 16.88 -13.49
CA ASN A 183 -17.48 16.26 -12.17
C ASN A 183 -18.33 15.00 -12.26
N TRP A 184 -17.92 13.98 -11.51
CA TRP A 184 -18.55 12.68 -11.44
C TRP A 184 -19.41 12.57 -10.18
N LEU A 185 -20.59 11.99 -10.33
CA LEU A 185 -21.52 11.70 -9.25
C LEU A 185 -22.24 10.37 -9.51
N LEU A 186 -23.01 9.91 -8.52
CA LEU A 186 -23.90 8.77 -8.71
C LEU A 186 -25.18 9.18 -9.43
N ALA A 187 -25.67 8.31 -10.33
CA ALA A 187 -26.93 8.50 -11.04
C ALA A 187 -28.10 8.75 -10.07
N ASP A 188 -28.17 7.99 -8.97
CA ASP A 188 -29.20 8.10 -7.94
C ASP A 188 -29.18 9.42 -7.16
N MET A 189 -28.08 10.17 -7.24
CA MET A 189 -27.92 11.47 -6.58
C MET A 189 -28.32 12.64 -7.49
N LEU A 190 -28.60 12.39 -8.77
CA LEU A 190 -29.23 13.40 -9.61
C LEU A 190 -30.64 13.65 -9.06
N ALA A 191 -30.91 14.90 -8.66
CA ALA A 191 -32.27 15.29 -8.33
C ALA A 191 -33.17 14.97 -9.54
N GLU A 192 -34.27 14.24 -9.30
CA GLU A 192 -35.33 14.12 -10.30
C GLU A 192 -35.79 15.54 -10.63
N VAL A 193 -35.39 16.05 -11.80
CA VAL A 193 -35.91 17.32 -12.28
C VAL A 193 -37.37 17.09 -12.64
N HIS A 194 -38.27 17.28 -11.67
CA HIS A 194 -39.68 17.42 -11.97
C HIS A 194 -39.83 18.63 -12.89
N VAL A 195 -40.40 18.38 -14.07
CA VAL A 195 -40.71 19.36 -15.14
C VAL A 195 -41.53 20.57 -14.64
N GLY A 196 -42.01 20.58 -13.39
CA GLY A 196 -42.77 21.66 -12.78
C GLY A 196 -42.01 22.96 -12.45
N HIS A 197 -40.68 23.03 -12.60
CA HIS A 197 -39.90 24.24 -12.27
C HIS A 197 -39.54 25.10 -13.49
N LEU A 198 -40.04 24.78 -14.70
CA LEU A 198 -39.68 25.51 -15.93
C LEU A 198 -40.50 26.80 -16.18
N ASN A 199 -41.31 27.27 -15.22
CA ASN A 199 -42.23 28.40 -15.42
C ASN A 199 -42.09 29.53 -14.38
N ILE A 200 -40.86 29.99 -14.05
CA ILE A 200 -40.67 31.20 -13.22
C ILE A 200 -39.59 32.14 -13.79
N ALA A 201 -39.56 32.32 -15.11
CA ALA A 201 -38.74 33.36 -15.74
C ALA A 201 -39.49 34.20 -16.80
N GLU A 202 -40.82 34.16 -16.81
CA GLU A 202 -41.67 35.15 -17.49
C GLU A 202 -42.82 35.54 -16.56
N ALA A 203 -42.64 36.64 -15.83
CA ALA A 203 -43.70 37.43 -15.23
C ALA A 203 -43.27 38.91 -15.21
#